data_AF-A0A945FZT7-F1
#
_entry.id   AF-A0A945FZT7-F1
#
_cell.length_a   1.000
_cell.length_b   1.000
_cell.length_c   1.000
_cell.angle_alpha   90.00
_cell.angle_beta   90.00
_cell.angle_gamma   90.00
#
_symmetry.space_group_name_H-M   'P 1'
#
loop_
_entity.id
_entity.type
_entity.pdbx_description
1 polymer ?
#
loop_
_entity_poly.entity_id
_entity_poly.type
_entity_poly.pdbx_seq_one_letter_code
_entity_poly.pdbx_strand_id
1 'polypeptide(L)' 'MKTNITANILKWLGTLVLMVGAAINSLEIYPLGIMIMVIGGILWCIVGILWKELSLIITNVILALISVIGVCYTMGYFN' A
#
# COMPACT_ATOMS: atom_id res chain seq x y z
N MET A 1 9.16 -23.69 -10.51
CA MET A 1 9.08 -22.38 -9.83
C MET A 1 9.15 -22.64 -8.33
N LYS A 2 10.24 -22.28 -7.63
CA LYS A 2 10.31 -22.49 -6.17
C LYS A 2 9.27 -21.59 -5.51
N THR A 3 8.23 -22.18 -4.94
CA THR A 3 7.18 -21.45 -4.23
C THR A 3 7.79 -20.81 -3.00
N ASN A 4 8.09 -19.51 -3.05
CA ASN A 4 8.51 -18.76 -1.87
C ASN A 4 7.29 -18.63 -0.94
N ILE A 5 7.16 -19.54 0.01
CA ILE A 5 6.05 -19.58 1.00
C ILE A 5 5.88 -18.19 1.64
N THR A 6 6.98 -17.53 1.98
CA THR A 6 7.01 -16.16 2.49
C THR A 6 6.34 -15.16 1.56
N ALA A 7 6.66 -15.19 0.26
CA ALA A 7 6.06 -14.28 -0.72
C ALA A 7 4.56 -14.56 -0.92
N ASN A 8 4.15 -15.82 -0.81
CA ASN A 8 2.74 -16.20 -0.86
C ASN A 8 1.96 -15.71 0.36
N ILE A 9 2.54 -15.74 1.56
CA ILE A 9 1.88 -15.19 2.75
C ILE A 9 1.79 -13.67 2.64
N LEU A 10 2.89 -13.01 2.25
CA LEU A 10 2.96 -11.55 2.15
C LEU A 10 2.00 -10.98 1.09
N LYS A 11 1.84 -11.62 -0.08
CA LYS A 11 0.92 -11.12 -1.11
C LYS A 11 -0.53 -11.13 -0.64
N TRP A 12 -0.95 -12.18 0.06
CA TRP A 12 -2.31 -12.30 0.57
C TRP A 12 -2.54 -11.36 1.75
N LEU A 13 -1.56 -11.25 2.65
CA LEU A 13 -1.61 -10.27 3.74
C LEU A 13 -1.70 -8.84 3.20
N GLY A 14 -0.86 -8.47 2.23
CA GLY A 14 -0.90 -7.17 1.57
C GLY A 14 -2.25 -6.90 0.89
N THR A 15 -2.82 -7.91 0.22
CA THR A 15 -4.15 -7.81 -0.40
C THR A 15 -5.24 -7.55 0.63
N LEU A 16 -5.25 -8.29 1.76
CA LEU A 16 -6.23 -8.08 2.83
C LEU A 16 -6.12 -6.68 3.45
N VAL A 17 -4.88 -6.23 3.72
CA VAL A 17 -4.65 -4.87 4.26
C VAL A 17 -5.14 -3.80 3.29
N LEU A 18 -4.88 -3.95 1.97
CA LEU A 18 -5.40 -3.03 0.96
C LEU A 18 -6.93 -3.02 0.90
N MET A 19 -7.58 -4.18 1.01
CA MET A 19 -9.05 -4.27 1.05
C MET A 19 -9.63 -3.54 2.27
N VAL A 20 -9.01 -3.71 3.44
CA VAL A 20 -9.42 -3.00 4.66
C VAL A 20 -9.22 -1.49 4.52
N GLY A 21 -8.07 -1.05 3.98
CA GLY A 21 -7.80 0.36 3.73
C GLY A 21 -8.77 0.98 2.73
N ALA A 22 -9.12 0.25 1.67
CA ALA A 22 -10.12 0.67 0.70
C ALA A 22 -11.51 0.80 1.34
N ALA A 23 -11.92 -0.17 2.16
CA ALA A 23 -13.20 -0.12 2.87
C ALA A 23 -13.28 1.11 3.81
N ILE A 24 -12.22 1.39 4.57
CA ILE A 24 -12.17 2.56 5.47
C ILE A 24 -12.17 3.87 4.67
N ASN A 25 -11.49 3.94 3.51
CA ASN A 25 -11.58 5.10 2.62
C ASN A 25 -12.99 5.31 2.06
N SER A 26 -13.71 4.23 1.72
CA SER A 26 -15.11 4.32 1.29
C SER A 26 -16.06 4.79 2.39
N LEU A 27 -15.66 4.70 3.67
CA LEU A 27 -16.39 5.28 4.80
C LEU A 27 -15.97 6.73 5.11
N GLU A 28 -15.13 7.34 4.27
CA GLU A 28 -14.63 8.70 4.41
C GLU A 28 -13.88 8.97 5.73
N ILE A 29 -13.33 7.92 6.36
CA ILE A 29 -12.56 8.03 7.61
C ILE A 29 -11.12 8.47 7.28
N TYR A 30 -10.89 9.77 7.35
CA TYR A 30 -9.61 10.40 7.02
C TYR A 30 -8.73 10.65 8.27
N PRO A 31 -7.39 10.41 8.21
CA PRO A 31 -6.58 9.84 7.12
C PRO A 31 -6.41 8.32 7.19
N LEU A 32 -7.13 7.66 8.10
CA LEU A 32 -6.85 6.27 8.49
C LEU A 32 -6.87 5.31 7.30
N GLY A 33 -7.85 5.46 6.39
CA GLY A 33 -7.94 4.62 5.19
C GLY A 33 -6.68 4.71 4.33
N ILE A 34 -6.19 5.93 4.07
CA ILE A 34 -4.97 6.16 3.29
C ILE A 34 -3.75 5.59 3.99
N MET A 35 -3.61 5.75 5.32
CA MET A 35 -2.51 5.17 6.07
C MET A 35 -2.47 3.64 5.96
N ILE A 36 -3.63 2.99 6.05
CA ILE A 36 -3.74 1.53 5.90
C ILE A 36 -3.41 1.10 4.46
N MET A 37 -3.84 1.86 3.45
CA MET A 37 -3.46 1.60 2.06
C MET A 37 -1.96 1.70 1.83
N VAL A 38 -1.26 2.66 2.47
CA VAL A 38 0.20 2.77 2.41
C VAL A 38 0.87 1.54 3.03
N ILE A 39 0.38 1.03 4.18
CA ILE A 39 0.89 -0.20 4.79
C ILE A 39 0.71 -1.40 3.85
N GLY A 40 -0.46 -1.52 3.23
CA GLY A 40 -0.72 -2.56 2.22
C GLY A 40 0.20 -2.44 1.01
N GLY A 41 0.49 -1.22 0.56
CA GLY A 41 1.44 -0.94 -0.51
C GLY A 41 2.88 -1.31 -0.17
N ILE A 42 3.33 -1.06 1.07
CA ILE A 42 4.66 -1.48 1.55
C ILE A 42 4.78 -3.01 1.50
N LEU A 43 3.75 -3.74 1.94
CA LEU A 43 3.74 -5.21 1.84
C LEU A 43 3.85 -5.69 0.39
N TRP A 44 3.14 -5.06 -0.53
CA TRP A 44 3.25 -5.37 -1.96
C TRP A 44 4.58 -4.96 -2.58
N CYS A 45 5.22 -3.91 -2.09
CA CYS A 45 6.58 -3.54 -2.49
C CYS A 45 7.57 -4.65 -2.10
N ILE A 46 7.47 -5.19 -0.87
CA ILE A 46 8.28 -6.33 -0.42
C ILE A 46 8.02 -7.56 -1.30
N VAL A 47 6.77 -7.83 -1.67
CA VAL A 47 6.41 -8.91 -2.61
C VAL A 47 7.05 -8.67 -3.98
N GLY A 48 7.04 -7.44 -4.49
CA GLY A 48 7.69 -7.05 -5.73
C GLY A 48 9.20 -7.32 -5.71
N ILE A 49 9.88 -7.04 -4.59
CA ILE A 49 11.30 -7.37 -4.39
C ILE A 49 11.51 -8.89 -4.41
N LEU A 50 10.66 -9.65 -3.70
CA LEU A 50 10.74 -11.12 -3.65
C LEU A 50 10.48 -11.78 -5.01
N TRP A 51 9.62 -11.17 -5.84
CA TRP A 51 9.31 -11.64 -7.18
C TRP A 51 10.26 -11.08 -8.24
N LYS A 52 11.11 -10.11 -7.87
CA LYS A 52 12.00 -9.36 -8.78
C LYS A 52 11.23 -8.63 -9.88
N GLU A 53 10.04 -8.14 -9.53
CA GLU A 53 9.12 -7.45 -10.45
C GLU A 53 9.14 -5.94 -10.18
N LEU A 54 9.84 -5.20 -11.04
CA LEU A 54 9.97 -3.74 -10.92
C LEU A 54 8.62 -3.03 -10.97
N SER A 55 7.68 -3.53 -11.77
CA SER A 55 6.34 -2.95 -11.88
C SER A 55 5.61 -2.91 -10.54
N LEU A 56 5.73 -3.95 -9.71
CA LEU A 56 5.13 -4.01 -8.38
C LEU A 56 5.83 -3.06 -7.40
N ILE A 57 7.16 -2.93 -7.49
CA ILE A 57 7.93 -2.04 -6.62
C ILE A 57 7.57 -0.58 -6.92
N ILE A 58 7.70 -0.18 -8.19
CA ILE A 58 7.52 1.21 -8.62
C ILE A 58 6.10 1.70 -8.36
N THR A 59 5.08 0.89 -8.69
CA THR A 59 3.68 1.27 -8.47
C THR A 59 3.39 1.52 -6.99
N ASN A 60 3.82 0.64 -6.10
CA ASN A 60 3.56 0.78 -4.67
C ASN A 60 4.35 1.92 -4.02
N VAL A 61 5.59 2.19 -4.47
CA VAL A 61 6.38 3.34 -4.01
C VAL A 61 5.73 4.66 -4.45
N ILE A 62 5.34 4.77 -5.72
CA ILE A 62 4.68 5.98 -6.22
C ILE A 62 3.33 6.19 -5.53
N LEU A 63 2.53 5.14 -5.35
CA LEU A 63 1.27 5.21 -4.62
C LEU A 63 1.47 5.69 -3.18
N ALA A 64 2.50 5.20 -2.49
CA ALA A 64 2.82 5.65 -1.13
C ALA A 64 3.19 7.14 -1.11
N LEU A 65 4.01 7.61 -2.05
CA LEU A 65 4.38 9.02 -2.16
C LEU A 65 3.17 9.91 -2.42
N ILE A 66 2.33 9.56 -3.39
CA ILE A 66 1.10 10.30 -3.72
C ILE A 66 0.16 10.32 -2.51
N SER A 67 0.04 9.19 -1.80
CA SER A 67 -0.80 9.07 -0.60
C SER A 67 -0.33 10.00 0.52
N VAL A 68 0.98 10.06 0.78
CA VAL A 68 1.56 10.97 1.79
C VAL A 68 1.36 12.43 1.40
N ILE A 69 1.60 12.79 0.13
CA ILE A 69 1.37 14.15 -0.37
C ILE A 69 -0.11 14.54 -0.24
N GLY A 70 -1.02 13.62 -0.60
CA GLY A 70 -2.46 13.81 -0.46
C GLY A 70 -2.87 14.09 0.99
N VAL A 71 -2.33 13.31 1.94
CA VAL A 71 -2.53 13.53 3.39
C VAL A 71 -2.03 14.88 3.84
N CYS A 72 -0.81 15.25 3.47
CA CYS A 72 -0.26 16.56 3.83
C CYS A 72 -1.09 17.72 3.25
N TYR A 73 -1.60 17.58 2.02
CA TYR A 73 -2.46 18.60 1.39
C TYR A 73 -3.81 18.71 2.10
N THR A 74 -4.51 17.60 2.33
CA THR A 74 -5.82 17.61 3.00
C THR A 74 -5.75 18.09 4.44
N MET A 75 -4.65 17.82 5.15
CA MET A 75 -4.43 18.31 6.51
C MET A 75 -3.98 19.78 6.58
N GLY A 76 -3.78 20.44 5.43
CA GLY A 76 -3.43 21.86 5.38
C GLY A 76 -1.95 22.16 5.69
N TYR A 77 -1.06 21.17 5.60
CA TYR A 77 0.39 21.40 5.80
C TYR A 77 1.04 22.21 4.66
N PHE A 78 0.37 22.35 3.51
CA PHE A 78 0.83 23.13 2.36
C PHE A 78 0.09 24.46 2.19
N ASN A 79 -0.61 24.92 3.23
CA ASN A 79 -1.39 26.16 3.24
C ASN A 79 -0.62 27.31 3.91
#